data_AF-A0A7C2XNF3-F1
#
_entry.id   AF-A0A7C2XNF3-F1
#
_cell.length_a   1.000
_cell.length_b   1.000
_cell.length_c   1.000
_cell.angle_alpha   90.00
_cell.angle_beta   90.00
_cell.angle_gamma   90.00
#
_symmetry.space_group_name_H-M   'P 1'
#
loop_
_entity.id
_entity.type
_entity.pdbx_description
1 polymer ?
#
loop_
_entity_poly.entity_id
_entity_poly.type
_entity_poly.pdbx_seq_one_letter_code
_entity_poly.pdbx_strand_id
1 'polypeptide(L)'
;MPALIGNAMPKSGSHLIIQVLHGLPRLGPFVNTGFPPLNRGEDNRKLPVDATLAVLQSMRPGDLAYGYLRAAEPYLSTLKQPGRATVFVYRDPRDMIISHVFYATQRHPGHGMHRYYTEVLTSMEQRIDAAILGVQADGYHLSGVRARYQGYLGWLDQPNVLCLRFEDLIQNRDTALNRLLDYLTGYGFVPRQPRRLAVEMLMSAIDPARSGTFRKGQPGNWREHFTAANKATFKSSAGDLLVRLGYEEDDGW
;
A
#
# COMPACT_ATOMS: atom_id res chain seq x y z
N MET A 1 -12.84 8.17 -19.61
CA MET A 1 -12.29 7.02 -18.87
C MET A 1 -10.82 7.26 -18.59
N PRO A 2 -10.38 7.25 -17.33
CA PRO A 2 -8.98 7.45 -17.00
C PRO A 2 -8.19 6.14 -17.13
N ALA A 3 -6.88 6.25 -17.39
CA ALA A 3 -5.93 5.22 -16.99
C ALA A 3 -5.87 5.22 -15.45
N LEU A 4 -6.02 4.05 -14.82
CA LEU A 4 -6.19 3.93 -13.37
C LEU A 4 -4.98 3.22 -12.73
N ILE A 5 -4.35 3.92 -11.79
CA ILE A 5 -3.21 3.41 -11.04
C ILE A 5 -3.64 3.07 -9.61
N GLY A 6 -3.52 1.79 -9.24
CA GLY A 6 -3.56 1.33 -7.85
C GLY A 6 -2.19 1.46 -7.22
N ASN A 7 -1.89 2.62 -6.63
CA ASN A 7 -0.66 2.83 -5.90
C ASN A 7 -0.81 2.38 -4.43
N ALA A 8 0.23 1.79 -3.86
CA ALA A 8 0.21 1.45 -2.45
C ALA A 8 1.59 1.61 -1.82
N MET A 9 1.63 1.87 -0.52
CA MET A 9 2.86 1.69 0.21
C MET A 9 3.22 0.19 0.29
N PRO A 10 4.51 -0.20 0.20
CA PRO A 10 4.93 -1.59 0.40
C PRO A 10 4.33 -2.18 1.69
N LYS A 11 3.84 -3.42 1.62
CA LYS A 11 3.16 -4.13 2.73
C LYS A 11 1.86 -3.49 3.24
N SER A 12 1.30 -2.53 2.52
CA SER A 12 0.06 -1.82 2.88
C SER A 12 -1.16 -2.21 2.02
N GLY A 13 -1.16 -3.42 1.43
CA GLY A 13 -2.33 -3.92 0.69
C GLY A 13 -2.29 -3.72 -0.83
N SER A 14 -1.12 -3.60 -1.45
CA SER A 14 -0.99 -3.55 -2.93
C SER A 14 -1.73 -4.68 -3.65
N HIS A 15 -1.61 -5.92 -3.15
CA HIS A 15 -2.30 -7.09 -3.70
C HIS A 15 -3.82 -7.02 -3.51
N LEU A 16 -4.28 -6.37 -2.45
CA LEU A 16 -5.71 -6.18 -2.19
C LEU A 16 -6.29 -5.17 -3.17
N ILE A 17 -5.66 -4.00 -3.29
CA ILE A 17 -6.18 -2.96 -4.20
C ILE A 17 -6.12 -3.41 -5.65
N ILE A 18 -5.06 -4.09 -6.10
CA ILE A 18 -5.01 -4.57 -7.48
C ILE A 18 -6.08 -5.61 -7.79
N GLN A 19 -6.43 -6.49 -6.84
CA GLN A 19 -7.55 -7.42 -7.00
C GLN A 19 -8.89 -6.68 -7.15
N VAL A 20 -9.12 -5.64 -6.32
CA VAL A 20 -10.29 -4.76 -6.46
C VAL A 20 -10.31 -4.12 -7.86
N LEU A 21 -9.20 -3.53 -8.30
CA LEU A 21 -9.11 -2.90 -9.61
C LEU A 21 -9.35 -3.90 -10.75
N HIS A 22 -8.84 -5.13 -10.64
CA HIS A 22 -9.10 -6.20 -11.61
C HIS A 22 -10.56 -6.66 -11.66
N GLY A 23 -11.41 -6.23 -10.71
CA GLY A 23 -12.86 -6.41 -10.80
C GLY A 23 -13.54 -5.40 -11.73
N LEU A 24 -12.93 -4.24 -11.99
CA LEU A 24 -13.52 -3.15 -12.79
C LEU A 24 -13.84 -3.51 -14.26
N PRO A 25 -13.08 -4.38 -14.97
CA PRO A 25 -13.46 -4.83 -16.32
C PRO A 25 -14.84 -5.50 -16.38
N ARG A 26 -15.33 -6.05 -15.25
CA ARG A 26 -16.69 -6.62 -15.17
C ARG A 26 -17.77 -5.55 -15.08
N LEU A 27 -17.41 -4.30 -14.80
CA LEU A 27 -18.32 -3.18 -14.57
C LEU A 27 -18.34 -2.17 -15.73
N GLY A 28 -17.34 -2.19 -16.61
CA GLY A 28 -17.28 -1.27 -17.75
C GLY A 28 -15.96 -1.38 -18.51
N PRO A 29 -15.53 -0.32 -19.21
CA PRO A 29 -14.49 -0.40 -20.25
C PRO A 29 -13.05 -0.42 -19.70
N PHE A 30 -12.85 -0.80 -18.44
CA PHE A 30 -11.50 -0.97 -17.90
C PHE A 30 -10.84 -2.23 -18.46
N VAL A 31 -9.53 -2.18 -18.67
CA VAL A 31 -8.76 -3.29 -19.25
C VAL A 31 -7.60 -3.61 -18.32
N ASN A 32 -7.53 -4.88 -17.90
CA ASN A 32 -6.33 -5.42 -17.30
C ASN A 32 -5.38 -5.85 -18.42
N THR A 33 -4.42 -5.01 -18.75
CA THR A 33 -3.39 -5.27 -19.76
C THR A 33 -2.28 -6.20 -19.27
N GLY A 34 -2.27 -6.55 -17.98
CA GLY A 34 -1.24 -7.41 -17.39
C GLY A 34 0.07 -6.69 -17.10
N PHE A 35 0.05 -5.37 -16.88
CA PHE A 35 1.26 -4.63 -16.49
C PHE A 35 1.91 -5.25 -15.23
N PRO A 36 3.24 -5.46 -15.21
CA PRO A 36 3.94 -5.73 -13.96
C PRO A 36 3.81 -4.52 -13.01
N PRO A 37 4.13 -4.67 -11.70
CA PRO A 37 4.13 -3.52 -10.81
C PRO A 37 5.03 -2.41 -11.36
N LEU A 38 4.50 -1.20 -11.50
CA LEU A 38 5.09 -0.10 -12.28
C LEU A 38 6.55 0.23 -11.97
N ASN A 39 6.98 0.05 -10.72
CA ASN A 39 8.35 0.32 -10.28
C ASN A 39 9.09 -0.93 -9.78
N ARG A 40 8.65 -2.12 -10.18
CA ARG A 40 9.28 -3.39 -9.84
C ARG A 40 9.36 -4.32 -11.04
N GLY A 41 10.50 -4.99 -11.21
CA GLY A 41 10.61 -6.13 -12.12
C GLY A 41 9.87 -7.35 -11.58
N GLU A 42 9.78 -8.41 -12.39
CA GLU A 42 9.20 -9.70 -11.97
C GLU A 42 9.95 -10.33 -10.78
N ASP A 43 11.26 -10.08 -10.69
CA ASP A 43 12.14 -10.45 -9.58
C ASP A 43 12.06 -9.48 -8.39
N ASN A 44 11.10 -8.54 -8.40
CA ASN A 44 10.91 -7.52 -7.38
C ASN A 44 12.09 -6.53 -7.23
N ARG A 45 13.01 -6.45 -8.20
CA ARG A 45 14.03 -5.39 -8.25
C ARG A 45 13.36 -4.03 -8.48
N LYS A 46 13.92 -2.95 -7.94
CA LYS A 46 13.44 -1.59 -8.26
C LYS A 46 13.77 -1.26 -9.71
N LEU A 47 12.80 -0.72 -10.44
CA LEU A 47 13.04 -0.21 -11.79
C LEU A 47 13.54 1.24 -11.76
N PRO A 48 14.36 1.66 -12.73
CA PRO A 48 14.71 3.06 -12.93
C PRO A 48 13.47 3.93 -13.17
N VAL A 49 13.56 5.21 -12.81
CA VAL A 49 12.46 6.18 -12.95
C VAL A 49 11.97 6.24 -14.40
N ASP A 50 12.88 6.33 -15.38
CA ASP A 50 12.52 6.46 -16.79
C ASP A 50 11.76 5.25 -17.33
N ALA A 51 12.10 4.05 -16.87
CA ALA A 51 11.38 2.82 -17.25
C ALA A 51 9.94 2.86 -16.70
N THR A 52 9.75 3.30 -15.46
CA THR A 52 8.42 3.50 -14.87
C THR A 52 7.63 4.58 -15.61
N LEU A 53 8.27 5.69 -15.98
CA LEU A 53 7.64 6.77 -16.74
C LEU A 53 7.20 6.32 -18.14
N ALA A 54 8.03 5.54 -18.85
CA ALA A 54 7.69 5.01 -20.16
C ALA A 54 6.43 4.14 -20.11
N VAL A 55 6.28 3.30 -19.07
CA VAL A 55 5.05 2.53 -18.86
C VAL A 55 3.87 3.47 -18.60
N LEU A 56 4.01 4.42 -17.66
CA LEU A 56 2.94 5.38 -17.37
C LEU A 56 2.49 6.12 -18.63
N GLN A 57 3.43 6.63 -19.43
CA GLN A 57 3.15 7.39 -20.65
C GLN A 57 2.50 6.56 -21.76
N SER A 58 2.75 5.24 -21.80
CA SER A 58 2.13 4.35 -22.79
C SER A 58 0.72 3.87 -22.42
N MET A 59 0.30 4.04 -21.16
CA MET A 59 -1.05 3.67 -20.72
C MET A 59 -2.14 4.40 -21.51
N ARG A 60 -3.15 3.64 -21.93
CA ARG A 60 -4.32 4.11 -22.67
C ARG A 60 -5.53 4.35 -21.73
N PRO A 61 -6.54 5.11 -22.16
CA PRO A 61 -7.80 5.24 -21.42
C PRO A 61 -8.39 3.89 -21.03
N GLY A 62 -8.63 3.68 -19.73
CA GLY A 62 -9.19 2.43 -19.19
C GLY A 62 -8.14 1.40 -18.76
N ASP A 63 -6.86 1.60 -19.05
CA ASP A 63 -5.81 0.68 -18.59
C ASP A 63 -5.69 0.68 -17.07
N LEU A 64 -5.46 -0.51 -16.51
CA LEU A 64 -5.20 -0.72 -15.09
C LEU A 64 -3.73 -1.01 -14.85
N ALA A 65 -3.10 -0.29 -13.93
CA ALA A 65 -1.77 -0.60 -13.44
C ALA A 65 -1.70 -0.49 -11.91
N TYR A 66 -0.62 -0.99 -11.32
CA TYR A 66 -0.38 -0.85 -9.89
C TYR A 66 1.11 -0.69 -9.59
N GLY A 67 1.44 -0.18 -8.42
CA GLY A 67 2.84 -0.01 -8.05
C GLY A 67 3.03 0.55 -6.65
N TYR A 68 4.28 0.96 -6.39
CA TYR A 68 4.73 1.50 -5.11
C TYR A 68 5.43 2.85 -5.34
N LEU A 69 4.79 3.75 -6.07
CA LEU A 69 5.34 5.03 -6.49
C LEU A 69 5.40 5.99 -5.30
N ARG A 70 6.56 6.61 -5.09
CA ARG A 70 6.75 7.66 -4.09
C ARG A 70 6.03 8.94 -4.53
N ALA A 71 5.56 9.72 -3.57
CA ALA A 71 5.03 11.07 -3.79
C ALA A 71 6.19 12.04 -4.04
N ALA A 72 6.81 11.94 -5.21
CA ALA A 72 7.93 12.78 -5.62
C ALA A 72 7.86 13.02 -7.13
N GLU A 73 8.50 14.08 -7.61
CA GLU A 73 8.74 14.22 -9.04
C GLU A 73 9.65 13.10 -9.55
N PRO A 74 9.47 12.64 -10.79
CA PRO A 74 8.47 13.09 -11.78
C PRO A 74 7.08 12.44 -11.67
N TYR A 75 6.81 11.60 -10.66
CA TYR A 75 5.54 10.87 -10.54
C TYR A 75 4.36 11.77 -10.21
N LEU A 76 4.56 12.80 -9.38
CA LEU A 76 3.52 13.76 -9.02
C LEU A 76 2.98 14.47 -10.27
N SER A 77 3.84 15.12 -11.05
CA SER A 77 3.42 15.77 -12.30
C SER A 77 2.81 14.78 -13.30
N THR A 78 3.41 13.60 -13.47
CA THR A 78 2.94 12.59 -14.43
C THR A 78 1.53 12.08 -14.10
N LEU A 79 1.26 11.72 -12.85
CA LEU A 79 -0.04 11.14 -12.45
C LEU A 79 -1.15 12.18 -12.31
N LYS A 80 -0.81 13.48 -12.28
CA LYS A 80 -1.78 14.59 -12.27
C LYS A 80 -2.23 15.01 -13.66
N GLN A 81 -1.65 14.46 -14.72
CA GLN A 81 -2.07 14.76 -16.08
C GLN A 81 -3.54 14.37 -16.31
N PRO A 82 -4.29 15.12 -17.16
CA PRO A 82 -5.64 14.75 -17.55
C PRO A 82 -5.73 13.32 -18.08
N GLY A 83 -6.84 12.64 -17.80
CA GLY A 83 -7.06 11.25 -18.24
C GLY A 83 -6.37 10.20 -17.37
N ARG A 84 -5.84 10.57 -16.19
CA ARG A 84 -5.29 9.64 -15.20
C ARG A 84 -6.02 9.76 -13.87
N ALA A 85 -6.21 8.62 -13.22
CA ALA A 85 -6.77 8.51 -11.89
C ALA A 85 -5.83 7.65 -11.04
N THR A 86 -5.66 8.03 -9.77
CA THR A 86 -4.76 7.34 -8.85
C THR A 86 -5.49 7.04 -7.55
N VAL A 87 -5.46 5.78 -7.15
CA VAL A 87 -5.89 5.32 -5.83
C VAL A 87 -4.63 5.03 -5.04
N PHE A 88 -4.47 5.66 -3.87
CA PHE A 88 -3.35 5.40 -2.98
C PHE A 88 -3.81 4.67 -1.74
N VAL A 89 -3.22 3.49 -1.49
CA VAL A 89 -3.50 2.69 -0.29
C VAL A 89 -2.35 2.74 0.69
N TYR A 90 -2.68 3.09 1.92
CA TYR A 90 -1.78 3.09 3.07
C TYR A 90 -2.36 2.26 4.21
N ARG A 91 -1.52 1.95 5.20
CA ARG A 91 -1.86 1.07 6.32
C ARG A 91 -1.36 1.67 7.62
N ASP A 92 -1.94 1.27 8.75
CA ASP A 92 -1.43 1.60 10.07
C ASP A 92 0.07 1.20 10.15
N PRO A 93 0.99 2.15 10.39
CA PRO A 93 2.41 1.87 10.50
C PRO A 93 2.75 0.78 11.51
N ARG A 94 1.97 0.67 12.59
CA ARG A 94 2.17 -0.34 13.65
C ARG A 94 1.90 -1.74 13.11
N ASP A 95 0.80 -1.94 12.39
CA ASP A 95 0.50 -3.21 11.73
C ASP A 95 1.43 -3.50 10.55
N MET A 96 1.87 -2.46 9.83
CA MET A 96 2.86 -2.60 8.76
C MET A 96 4.17 -3.16 9.31
N ILE A 97 4.66 -2.65 10.45
CA ILE A 97 5.86 -3.16 11.13
C ILE A 97 5.71 -4.65 11.45
N ILE A 98 4.61 -5.05 12.09
CA ILE A 98 4.38 -6.46 12.41
C ILE A 98 4.33 -7.32 11.14
N SER A 99 3.63 -6.83 10.12
CA SER A 99 3.57 -7.53 8.84
C SER A 99 4.95 -7.66 8.18
N HIS A 100 5.83 -6.67 8.35
CA HIS A 100 7.20 -6.69 7.81
C HIS A 100 8.05 -7.72 8.56
N VAL A 101 8.07 -7.68 9.90
CA VAL A 101 8.86 -8.60 10.73
C VAL A 101 8.49 -10.04 10.41
N PHE A 102 7.21 -10.40 10.49
CA PHE A 102 6.78 -11.77 10.17
C PHE A 102 7.08 -12.19 8.73
N TYR A 103 6.97 -11.27 7.77
CA TYR A 103 7.29 -11.59 6.39
C TYR A 103 8.78 -11.91 6.23
N ALA A 104 9.65 -11.08 6.80
CA ALA A 104 11.09 -11.26 6.76
C ALA A 104 11.55 -12.50 7.54
N THR A 105 10.91 -12.84 8.66
CA THR A 105 11.32 -13.98 9.50
C THR A 105 10.72 -15.31 9.08
N GLN A 106 9.46 -15.34 8.61
CA GLN A 106 8.72 -16.61 8.42
C GLN A 106 8.33 -16.92 6.98
N ARG A 107 8.17 -15.91 6.11
CA ARG A 107 7.67 -16.13 4.74
C ARG A 107 8.72 -16.00 3.66
N HIS A 108 9.75 -15.19 3.87
CA HIS A 108 10.75 -14.94 2.85
C HIS A 108 12.16 -15.10 3.42
N PRO A 109 12.69 -16.34 3.47
CA PRO A 109 14.07 -16.59 3.91
C PRO A 109 15.12 -15.80 3.11
N GLY A 110 14.83 -15.48 1.85
CA GLY A 110 15.68 -14.62 0.99
C GLY A 110 15.56 -13.11 1.27
N HIS A 111 14.79 -12.70 2.27
CA HIS A 111 14.68 -11.28 2.64
C HIS A 111 16.02 -10.79 3.22
N GLY A 112 16.51 -9.61 2.80
CA GLY A 112 17.82 -9.09 3.24
C GLY A 112 17.99 -8.95 4.76
N MET A 113 16.90 -8.75 5.51
CA MET A 113 16.90 -8.71 6.97
C MET A 113 16.65 -10.07 7.66
N HIS A 114 16.49 -11.18 6.91
CA HIS A 114 16.10 -12.47 7.47
C HIS A 114 17.08 -12.91 8.57
N ARG A 115 18.36 -13.06 8.21
CA ARG A 115 19.43 -13.48 9.14
C ARG A 115 19.59 -12.51 10.31
N TYR A 116 19.52 -11.21 10.07
CA TYR A 116 19.57 -10.23 11.16
C TYR A 116 18.44 -10.45 12.18
N TYR A 117 17.21 -10.66 11.70
CA TYR A 117 16.09 -10.91 12.60
C TYR A 117 16.13 -12.29 13.26
N THR A 118 16.62 -13.34 12.60
CA THR A 118 16.56 -14.71 13.13
C THR A 118 17.81 -15.16 13.89
N GLU A 119 18.99 -14.62 13.55
CA GLU A 119 20.28 -15.03 14.11
C GLU A 119 20.91 -13.96 15.01
N VAL A 120 20.68 -12.67 14.74
CA VAL A 120 21.27 -11.56 15.53
C VAL A 120 20.34 -11.09 16.64
N LEU A 121 19.06 -10.86 16.32
CA LEU A 121 18.06 -10.43 17.31
C LEU A 121 17.41 -11.63 17.99
N THR A 122 17.25 -11.56 19.31
CA THR A 122 16.79 -12.68 20.14
C THR A 122 15.31 -12.62 20.49
N SER A 123 14.66 -11.45 20.35
CA SER A 123 13.26 -11.26 20.75
C SER A 123 12.40 -10.57 19.70
N MET A 124 11.07 -10.73 19.81
CA MET A 124 10.12 -10.00 18.98
C MET A 124 10.21 -8.48 19.23
N GLU A 125 10.37 -8.07 20.49
CA GLU A 125 10.52 -6.66 20.88
C GLU A 125 11.70 -6.00 20.14
N GLN A 126 12.87 -6.66 20.11
CA GLN A 126 14.04 -6.17 19.38
C GLN A 126 13.80 -6.07 17.87
N ARG A 127 13.11 -7.06 17.28
CA ARG A 127 12.76 -7.04 15.86
C ARG A 127 11.81 -5.89 15.51
N ILE A 128 10.87 -5.58 16.41
CA ILE A 128 9.96 -4.44 16.27
C ILE A 128 10.75 -3.13 16.37
N ASP A 129 11.61 -2.96 17.37
CA ASP A 129 12.43 -1.75 17.51
C ASP A 129 13.36 -1.55 16.30
N ALA A 130 14.01 -2.60 15.81
CA ALA A 130 14.80 -2.55 14.58
C ALA A 130 13.96 -2.12 13.37
N ALA A 131 12.70 -2.53 13.28
CA ALA A 131 11.80 -2.10 12.22
C ALA A 131 11.27 -0.66 12.39
N ILE A 132 11.14 -0.17 13.64
CA ILE A 132 10.76 1.21 13.98
C ILE A 132 11.92 2.17 13.67
N LEU A 133 13.09 1.91 14.25
CA LEU A 133 14.27 2.76 14.19
C LEU A 133 14.99 2.65 12.84
N GLY A 134 14.92 1.48 12.22
CA GLY A 134 15.78 1.11 11.11
C GLY A 134 17.05 0.42 11.60
N VAL A 135 17.82 -0.10 10.65
CA VAL A 135 19.09 -0.81 10.90
C VAL A 135 20.15 -0.26 9.97
N GLN A 136 21.27 0.15 10.55
CA GLN A 136 22.52 0.43 9.85
C GLN A 136 23.60 -0.44 10.51
N ALA A 137 23.81 -1.64 9.97
CA ALA A 137 24.82 -2.58 10.44
C ALA A 137 25.53 -3.19 9.23
N ASP A 138 26.71 -3.79 9.43
CA ASP A 138 27.48 -4.39 8.34
C ASP A 138 26.65 -5.43 7.58
N GLY A 139 26.40 -5.16 6.30
CA GLY A 139 25.58 -6.00 5.42
C GLY A 139 24.07 -5.91 5.62
N TYR A 140 23.57 -5.11 6.57
CA TYR A 140 22.14 -4.97 6.87
C TYR A 140 21.70 -3.50 6.84
N HIS A 141 20.78 -3.20 5.92
CA HIS A 141 20.21 -1.86 5.81
C HIS A 141 18.69 -1.92 5.80
N LEU A 142 18.09 -1.17 6.74
CA LEU A 142 16.65 -0.99 6.82
C LEU A 142 16.34 0.46 7.19
N SER A 143 15.53 1.14 6.39
CA SER A 143 15.04 2.48 6.76
C SER A 143 14.04 2.38 7.92
N GLY A 144 14.09 3.30 8.88
CA GLY A 144 13.09 3.40 9.95
C GLY A 144 11.68 3.73 9.45
N VAL A 145 10.68 3.56 10.32
CA VAL A 145 9.27 3.70 9.97
C VAL A 145 8.94 5.08 9.40
N ARG A 146 9.40 6.16 10.05
CA ARG A 146 9.18 7.54 9.58
C ARG A 146 9.73 7.74 8.17
N ALA A 147 10.98 7.36 7.93
CA ALA A 147 11.64 7.50 6.63
C ALA A 147 10.92 6.70 5.54
N ARG A 148 10.40 5.50 5.85
CA ARG A 148 9.60 4.72 4.88
C ARG A 148 8.33 5.46 4.47
N TYR A 149 7.60 6.03 5.44
CA TYR A 149 6.33 6.75 5.16
C TYR A 149 6.56 8.11 4.50
N GLN A 150 7.62 8.83 4.85
CA GLN A 150 7.89 10.19 4.35
C GLN A 150 7.89 10.25 2.82
N GLY A 151 8.36 9.20 2.15
CA GLY A 151 8.35 9.12 0.69
C GLY A 151 6.97 8.97 0.04
N TYR A 152 5.90 8.74 0.80
CA TYR A 152 4.55 8.51 0.30
C TYR A 152 3.52 9.47 0.88
N LEU A 153 3.79 10.13 2.01
CA LEU A 153 2.83 11.03 2.66
C LEU A 153 2.32 12.14 1.74
N GLY A 154 3.14 12.60 0.79
CA GLY A 154 2.72 13.62 -0.19
C GLY A 154 1.56 13.20 -1.10
N TRP A 155 1.20 11.92 -1.16
CA TRP A 155 -0.01 11.45 -1.86
C TRP A 155 -1.30 11.86 -1.13
N LEU A 156 -1.25 11.96 0.21
CA LEU A 156 -2.40 12.40 1.02
C LEU A 156 -2.75 13.86 0.74
N ASP A 157 -1.75 14.63 0.33
CA ASP A 157 -1.88 16.06 0.04
C ASP A 157 -2.35 16.33 -1.40
N GLN A 158 -2.55 15.29 -2.23
CA GLN A 158 -3.00 15.45 -3.62
C GLN A 158 -4.53 15.35 -3.73
N PRO A 159 -5.24 16.43 -4.10
CA PRO A 159 -6.71 16.43 -4.13
C PRO A 159 -7.31 15.51 -5.19
N ASN A 160 -6.55 15.16 -6.23
CA ASN A 160 -6.98 14.28 -7.30
C ASN A 160 -6.64 12.80 -7.05
N VAL A 161 -6.15 12.45 -5.85
CA VAL A 161 -5.80 11.08 -5.48
C VAL A 161 -6.81 10.54 -4.47
N LEU A 162 -7.42 9.40 -4.77
CA LEU A 162 -8.27 8.73 -3.81
C LEU A 162 -7.40 7.98 -2.78
N CYS A 163 -7.34 8.49 -1.57
CA CYS A 163 -6.62 7.84 -0.47
C CYS A 163 -7.55 6.91 0.31
N LEU A 164 -7.15 5.63 0.42
CA LEU A 164 -7.88 4.59 1.15
C LEU A 164 -6.97 3.93 2.20
N ARG A 165 -7.51 3.68 3.39
CA ARG A 165 -6.83 2.87 4.40
C ARG A 165 -6.99 1.40 4.03
N PHE A 166 -5.96 0.61 4.26
CA PHE A 166 -6.03 -0.85 4.15
C PHE A 166 -7.14 -1.41 5.03
N GLU A 167 -7.29 -0.85 6.23
CA GLU A 167 -8.27 -1.25 7.23
C GLU A 167 -9.71 -1.05 6.72
N ASP A 168 -9.98 0.04 5.99
CA ASP A 168 -11.29 0.28 5.38
C ASP A 168 -11.62 -0.77 4.31
N LEU A 169 -10.62 -1.21 3.53
CA LEU A 169 -10.80 -2.27 2.53
C LEU A 169 -11.03 -3.66 3.16
N ILE A 170 -10.75 -3.82 4.45
CA ILE A 170 -11.04 -5.05 5.21
C ILE A 170 -12.35 -4.94 5.98
N GLN A 171 -12.50 -3.92 6.81
CA GLN A 171 -13.56 -3.80 7.82
C GLN A 171 -14.77 -3.03 7.29
N ASN A 172 -14.56 -1.98 6.50
CA ASN A 172 -15.60 -1.07 6.01
C ASN A 172 -15.71 -1.15 4.47
N ARG A 173 -15.63 -2.38 3.95
CA ARG A 173 -15.35 -2.63 2.53
C ARG A 173 -16.40 -2.02 1.61
N ASP A 174 -17.68 -2.15 1.95
CA ASP A 174 -18.77 -1.57 1.17
C ASP A 174 -18.59 -0.04 1.01
N THR A 175 -18.33 0.66 2.12
CA THR A 175 -18.06 2.10 2.13
C THR A 175 -16.83 2.46 1.31
N ALA A 176 -15.72 1.72 1.45
CA ALA A 176 -14.49 1.97 0.70
C ALA A 176 -14.69 1.79 -0.81
N LEU A 177 -15.45 0.76 -1.23
CA LEU A 177 -15.72 0.49 -2.63
C LEU A 177 -16.73 1.46 -3.23
N ASN A 178 -17.72 1.92 -2.47
CA ASN A 178 -18.59 3.02 -2.89
C ASN A 178 -17.79 4.30 -3.15
N ARG A 179 -16.86 4.67 -2.23
CA ARG A 179 -15.95 5.81 -2.44
C ARG A 179 -15.09 5.67 -3.69
N LEU A 180 -14.60 4.47 -3.98
CA LEU A 180 -13.88 4.18 -5.23
C LEU A 180 -14.75 4.43 -6.45
N LEU A 181 -15.98 3.92 -6.44
CA LEU A 181 -16.90 4.10 -7.55
C LEU A 181 -17.30 5.56 -7.74
N ASP A 182 -17.59 6.31 -6.67
CA ASP A 182 -17.88 7.75 -6.72
C ASP A 182 -16.71 8.54 -7.30
N TYR A 183 -15.49 8.23 -6.84
CA TYR A 183 -14.27 8.83 -7.38
C TYR A 183 -14.14 8.59 -8.89
N LEU A 184 -14.35 7.36 -9.36
CA LEU A 184 -14.29 7.03 -10.78
C LEU A 184 -15.42 7.69 -11.58
N THR A 185 -16.61 7.85 -11.00
CA THR A 185 -17.72 8.62 -11.62
C THR A 185 -17.31 10.07 -11.85
N GLY A 186 -16.51 10.68 -10.97
CA GLY A 186 -15.89 11.98 -11.20
C GLY A 186 -14.98 12.06 -12.45
N TYR A 187 -14.50 10.92 -12.95
CA TYR A 187 -13.75 10.79 -14.20
C TYR A 187 -14.60 10.30 -15.39
N GLY A 188 -15.93 10.38 -15.26
CA GLY A 188 -16.89 9.97 -16.29
C GLY A 188 -17.11 8.46 -16.38
N PHE A 189 -16.72 7.68 -15.37
CA PHE A 189 -17.06 6.26 -15.33
C PHE A 189 -18.51 6.04 -14.89
N VAL A 190 -19.27 5.36 -15.75
CA VAL A 190 -20.63 4.90 -15.45
C VAL A 190 -20.63 3.38 -15.43
N PRO A 191 -20.82 2.73 -14.26
CA PRO A 191 -20.93 1.28 -14.18
C PRO A 191 -22.12 0.76 -14.99
N ARG A 192 -21.94 -0.36 -15.69
CA ARG A 192 -23.03 -1.05 -16.41
C ARG A 192 -24.05 -1.73 -15.49
N GLN A 193 -23.69 -1.87 -14.21
CA GLN A 193 -24.47 -2.58 -13.20
C GLN A 193 -24.99 -1.60 -12.15
N PRO A 194 -26.14 -1.88 -11.50
CA PRO A 194 -26.60 -1.11 -10.35
C PRO A 194 -25.51 -1.03 -9.26
N ARG A 195 -25.49 0.09 -8.50
CA ARG A 195 -24.42 0.37 -7.52
C ARG A 195 -24.15 -0.79 -6.57
N ARG A 196 -25.21 -1.37 -5.99
CA ARG A 196 -25.09 -2.52 -5.08
C ARG A 196 -24.38 -3.71 -5.72
N LEU A 197 -24.82 -4.11 -6.92
CA LEU A 197 -24.22 -5.23 -7.65
C LEU A 197 -22.78 -4.92 -8.06
N ALA A 198 -22.49 -3.68 -8.44
CA ALA A 198 -21.13 -3.24 -8.74
C ALA A 198 -20.19 -3.44 -7.54
N VAL A 199 -20.62 -3.07 -6.33
CA VAL A 199 -19.87 -3.29 -5.09
C VAL A 199 -19.68 -4.78 -4.83
N GLU A 200 -20.75 -5.59 -4.91
CA GLU A 200 -20.67 -7.05 -4.73
C GLU A 200 -19.67 -7.70 -5.71
N MET A 201 -19.65 -7.25 -6.97
CA MET A 201 -18.72 -7.74 -7.98
C MET A 201 -17.27 -7.37 -7.67
N LEU A 202 -17.00 -6.14 -7.22
CA LEU A 202 -15.65 -5.75 -6.77
C LEU A 202 -15.21 -6.52 -5.53
N MET A 203 -16.12 -6.76 -4.57
CA MET A 203 -15.86 -7.58 -3.39
C MET A 203 -15.49 -9.01 -3.78
N SER A 204 -16.20 -9.61 -4.73
CA SER A 204 -15.93 -10.98 -5.21
C SER A 204 -14.60 -11.14 -5.95
N ALA A 205 -13.97 -10.04 -6.38
CA ALA A 205 -12.65 -10.08 -7.02
C ALA A 205 -11.50 -10.22 -6.00
N ILE A 206 -11.78 -9.99 -4.71
CA ILE A 206 -10.80 -10.11 -3.64
C ILE A 206 -10.62 -11.58 -3.27
N ASP A 207 -9.40 -12.07 -3.45
CA ASP A 207 -9.00 -13.43 -3.12
C ASP A 207 -7.67 -13.40 -2.34
N PRO A 208 -7.74 -13.45 -1.00
CA PRO A 208 -6.54 -13.45 -0.15
C PRO A 208 -5.58 -14.61 -0.44
N ALA A 209 -6.07 -15.77 -0.91
CA ALA A 209 -5.25 -16.95 -1.18
C ALA A 209 -4.28 -16.70 -2.35
N ARG A 210 -4.64 -15.79 -3.27
CA ARG A 210 -3.77 -15.38 -4.38
C ARG A 210 -2.71 -14.36 -3.99
N SER A 211 -2.64 -13.93 -2.73
CA SER A 211 -1.57 -13.05 -2.26
C SER A 211 -0.48 -13.83 -1.53
N GLY A 212 0.67 -14.01 -2.18
CA GLY A 212 1.85 -14.65 -1.57
C GLY A 212 2.42 -13.91 -0.34
N THR A 213 1.88 -12.74 -0.02
CA THR A 213 2.27 -11.95 1.16
C THR A 213 1.21 -11.94 2.27
N PHE A 214 0.04 -12.54 2.04
CA PHE A 214 -1.05 -12.56 3.01
C PHE A 214 -0.64 -13.36 4.25
N ARG A 215 -0.81 -12.74 5.42
CA ARG A 215 -0.57 -13.38 6.73
C ARG A 215 -1.85 -13.56 7.51
N LYS A 216 -2.42 -12.41 7.88
CA LYS A 216 -3.58 -12.25 8.73
C LYS A 216 -4.25 -10.98 8.18
N GLY A 217 -5.51 -11.11 7.79
CA GLY A 217 -6.28 -10.00 7.21
C GLY A 217 -6.80 -9.02 8.24
N GLN A 218 -6.55 -9.24 9.54
CA GLN A 218 -7.16 -8.48 10.63
C GLN A 218 -6.33 -7.24 10.99
N PRO A 219 -6.91 -6.03 10.91
CA PRO A 219 -6.33 -4.82 11.49
C PRO A 219 -6.18 -4.89 13.01
N GLY A 220 -5.22 -4.15 13.55
CA GLY A 220 -4.96 -4.02 14.98
C GLY A 220 -4.10 -5.13 15.59
N ASN A 221 -3.51 -6.01 14.78
CA ASN A 221 -2.68 -7.11 15.26
C ASN A 221 -1.41 -6.63 15.98
N TRP A 222 -0.99 -5.39 15.75
CA TRP A 222 0.10 -4.77 16.51
C TRP A 222 -0.12 -4.80 18.03
N ARG A 223 -1.37 -4.75 18.50
CA ARG A 223 -1.71 -4.80 19.93
C ARG A 223 -1.31 -6.11 20.61
N GLU A 224 -1.22 -7.21 19.85
CA GLU A 224 -0.78 -8.52 20.36
C GLU A 224 0.75 -8.62 20.53
N HIS A 225 1.52 -7.69 19.95
CA HIS A 225 2.98 -7.82 19.86
C HIS A 225 3.77 -6.62 20.41
N PHE A 226 3.21 -5.41 20.34
CA PHE A 226 3.90 -4.22 20.85
C PHE A 226 3.95 -4.28 22.37
N THR A 227 5.16 -4.16 22.92
CA THR A 227 5.35 -3.90 24.35
C THR A 227 5.21 -2.41 24.67
N ALA A 228 5.17 -2.07 25.96
CA ALA A 228 5.21 -0.67 26.39
C ALA A 228 6.48 0.04 25.90
N ALA A 229 7.62 -0.66 25.88
CA ALA A 229 8.88 -0.13 25.35
C ALA A 229 8.78 0.14 23.84
N ASN A 230 8.26 -0.80 23.04
CA ASN A 230 8.06 -0.56 21.60
C ASN A 230 7.13 0.62 21.33
N LYS A 231 6.06 0.80 22.12
CA LYS A 231 5.18 1.97 22.00
C LYS A 231 5.95 3.27 22.24
N ALA A 232 6.77 3.34 23.28
CA ALA A 232 7.60 4.51 23.58
C ALA A 232 8.59 4.80 22.44
N THR A 233 9.30 3.78 21.97
CA THR A 233 10.21 3.88 20.81
C THR A 233 9.47 4.38 19.57
N PHE A 234 8.27 3.84 19.30
CA PHE A 234 7.47 4.24 18.15
C PHE A 234 7.06 5.70 18.24
N LYS A 235 6.50 6.15 19.37
CA LYS A 235 6.06 7.55 19.55
C LYS A 235 7.24 8.52 19.31
N SER A 236 8.38 8.25 19.94
CA SER A 236 9.58 9.06 19.76
C SER A 236 10.11 9.09 18.33
N SER A 237 9.99 7.98 17.58
CA SER A 237 10.61 7.85 16.24
C SER A 237 9.69 8.23 15.09
N ALA A 238 8.39 7.99 15.23
CA ALA A 238 7.39 8.21 14.20
C ALA A 238 6.89 9.67 14.19
N GLY A 239 6.95 10.35 15.35
CA GLY A 239 6.37 11.68 15.55
C GLY A 239 4.88 11.68 15.20
N ASP A 240 4.44 12.72 14.49
CA ASP A 240 3.05 12.95 14.08
C ASP A 240 2.49 11.95 13.05
N LEU A 241 3.18 10.83 12.77
CA LEU A 241 2.83 9.93 11.67
C LEU A 241 1.42 9.35 11.79
N LEU A 242 1.00 8.90 12.99
CA LEU A 242 -0.32 8.32 13.19
C LEU A 242 -1.43 9.36 13.07
N VAL A 243 -1.17 10.59 13.54
CA VAL A 243 -2.08 11.73 13.40
C VAL A 243 -2.25 12.12 11.94
N ARG A 244 -1.14 12.26 11.19
CA ARG A 244 -1.17 12.58 9.75
C ARG A 244 -1.90 11.53 8.91
N LEU A 245 -1.84 10.27 9.32
CA LEU A 245 -2.53 9.16 8.65
C LEU A 245 -3.98 8.98 9.15
N GLY A 246 -4.41 9.74 10.16
CA GLY A 246 -5.74 9.69 10.75
C GLY A 246 -6.05 8.43 11.54
N TYR A 247 -5.03 7.79 12.12
CA TYR A 247 -5.18 6.62 13.00
C TYR A 247 -5.33 6.98 14.47
N GLU A 248 -4.81 8.13 14.90
CA GLU A 248 -4.88 8.64 16.28
C GLU A 248 -5.05 10.16 16.24
N GLU A 249 -5.57 10.75 17.32
CA GLU A 249 -5.72 12.22 17.44
C GLU A 249 -4.44 12.89 17.96
N ASP A 250 -3.74 12.19 18.86
CA ASP A 250 -2.50 12.63 19.50
C ASP A 250 -1.63 11.43 19.91
N ASP A 251 -0.64 11.65 20.78
CA ASP A 251 0.24 10.61 21.31
C ASP A 251 -0.32 9.86 22.54
N GLY A 252 -1.62 9.98 22.85
CA GLY A 252 -2.30 9.37 24.00
C GLY A 252 -2.64 7.87 23.89
N TRP A 253 -2.31 7.23 22.77
CA TRP A 253 -2.65 5.82 22.44
C TRP A 253 -1.72 4.73 23.02
#